data_AF-A0A9D8E7D4-F1
#
_entry.id   AF-A0A9D8E7D4-F1
#
_cell.length_a   1.000
_cell.length_b   1.000
_cell.length_c   1.000
_cell.angle_alpha   90.00
_cell.angle_beta   90.00
_cell.angle_gamma   90.00
#
_symmetry.space_group_name_H-M   'P 1'
#
loop_
_entity.id
_entity.type
_entity.pdbx_description
1 polymer ?
#
loop_
_entity_poly.entity_id
_entity_poly.type
_entity_poly.pdbx_seq_one_letter_code
_entity_poly.pdbx_strand_id
1 'polypeptide(L)'
;MNHAYCERCGAKLVTMELGGRPRGVCGECGRVRYHNPLPVAAAVVLNDRREVLLVRRRNEPHSGEWCLPTGFAEIDETIEEAALRELREETGVEGRVHRLLTARSLADDYYGDLLFVCFEVEKAGGNEVPGDDAETIAYRPLSELPPLAFDAHTEAVRVCEALYREPWAIQDSFIRLYSDGSAGMLSDALVVLVEEHADEICDRWMEVVRSSRTTPSYRRSDFAEIRRAGRQALSQFRAWMTESGRDQEVEAFYAGVGRRRADQGFGLWEVISALTLLRKEIWTFARQRQVLSSLTDVYRVMELADRMVFFFDKALFHTARGYLAAGRG
;
A
#
# COMPACT_ATOMS: atom_id res chain seq x y z
N MET A 1 -21.08 19.06 31.52
CA MET A 1 -21.82 20.21 32.11
C MET A 1 -23.33 19.98 32.06
N ASN A 2 -24.01 20.11 33.20
CA ASN A 2 -25.45 19.93 33.29
C ASN A 2 -26.16 21.26 32.90
N HIS A 3 -26.38 21.51 31.60
CA HIS A 3 -27.08 22.71 31.16
C HIS A 3 -28.57 22.62 31.53
N ALA A 4 -28.96 23.34 32.58
CA ALA A 4 -30.32 23.36 33.11
C ALA A 4 -31.31 24.18 32.25
N TYR A 5 -30.86 24.80 31.16
CA TYR A 5 -31.61 25.76 30.36
C TYR A 5 -31.57 25.43 28.86
N CYS A 6 -32.60 25.85 28.13
CA CYS A 6 -32.77 25.62 26.71
C CYS A 6 -31.88 26.56 25.87
N GLU A 7 -31.01 26.01 25.04
CA GLU A 7 -30.12 26.76 24.14
C GLU A 7 -30.85 27.62 23.09
N ARG A 8 -32.16 27.38 22.86
CA ARG A 8 -32.96 28.15 21.91
C ARG A 8 -33.63 29.38 22.51
N CYS A 9 -34.17 29.27 23.72
CA CYS A 9 -35.04 30.29 24.30
C CYS A 9 -34.70 30.69 25.75
N GLY A 10 -33.71 30.03 26.37
CA GLY A 10 -33.28 30.32 27.74
C GLY A 10 -34.15 29.73 28.85
N ALA A 11 -35.32 29.17 28.53
CA ALA A 11 -36.21 28.56 29.52
C ALA A 11 -35.59 27.33 30.21
N LYS A 12 -35.97 27.08 31.47
CA LYS A 12 -35.49 25.92 32.24
C LYS A 12 -35.97 24.60 31.61
N LEU A 13 -35.08 23.62 31.51
CA LEU A 13 -35.43 22.29 31.01
C LEU A 13 -36.13 21.47 32.11
N VAL A 14 -37.11 20.67 31.71
CA VAL A 14 -37.78 19.67 32.55
C VAL A 14 -37.46 18.27 32.06
N THR A 15 -37.27 17.32 32.96
CA THR A 15 -37.04 15.92 32.58
C THR A 15 -38.38 15.26 32.24
N MET A 16 -38.50 14.70 31.03
CA MET A 16 -39.68 13.96 30.57
C MET A 16 -39.26 12.62 29.97
N GLU A 17 -40.11 11.60 30.12
CA GLU A 17 -39.96 10.32 29.43
C GLU A 17 -40.32 10.46 27.95
N LEU A 18 -39.34 10.28 27.07
CA LEU A 18 -39.52 10.36 25.62
C LEU A 18 -38.75 9.21 24.93
N GLY A 19 -39.51 8.31 24.30
CA GLY A 19 -38.95 7.12 23.65
C GLY A 19 -38.31 6.13 24.63
N GLY A 20 -38.86 6.02 25.84
CA GLY A 20 -38.38 5.11 26.89
C GLY A 20 -37.06 5.52 27.55
N ARG A 21 -36.69 6.81 27.45
CA ARG A 21 -35.55 7.38 28.17
C ARG A 21 -35.92 8.73 28.77
N PRO A 22 -35.38 9.09 29.94
CA PRO A 22 -35.52 10.44 30.49
C PRO A 22 -34.71 11.42 29.64
N ARG A 23 -35.35 12.50 29.20
CA ARG A 23 -34.73 13.56 28.39
C ARG A 23 -35.07 14.93 28.94
N GLY A 24 -34.14 15.87 28.82
CA GLY A 24 -34.42 17.28 29.07
C GLY A 24 -35.27 17.84 27.93
N VAL A 25 -36.46 18.35 28.24
CA VAL A 25 -37.39 18.96 27.29
C VAL A 25 -37.66 20.39 27.73
N CYS A 26 -37.63 21.33 26.79
CA CYS A 26 -38.04 22.69 27.06
C CYS A 26 -39.56 22.78 27.10
N GLY A 27 -40.12 23.20 28.25
CA GLY A 27 -41.57 23.36 28.42
C GLY A 27 -42.18 24.48 27.57
N GLU A 28 -41.38 25.46 27.13
CA GLU A 28 -41.89 26.61 26.35
C GLU A 28 -41.86 26.36 24.84
N CYS A 29 -40.74 25.89 24.29
CA CYS A 29 -40.58 25.71 22.84
C CYS A 29 -40.62 24.25 22.39
N GLY A 30 -40.79 23.30 23.31
CA GLY A 30 -40.89 21.86 23.03
C GLY A 30 -39.58 21.20 22.58
N ARG A 31 -38.46 21.94 22.55
CA ARG A 31 -37.17 21.39 22.08
C ARG A 31 -36.67 20.31 23.05
N VAL A 32 -36.38 19.14 22.49
CA VAL A 32 -35.74 18.03 23.20
C VAL A 32 -34.23 18.21 23.15
N ARG A 33 -33.59 18.08 24.30
CA ARG A 33 -32.13 18.08 24.42
C ARG A 33 -31.63 16.64 24.37
N TYR A 34 -30.81 16.37 23.37
CA TYR A 34 -30.14 15.08 23.21
C TYR A 34 -28.76 15.18 23.84
N HIS A 35 -28.41 14.19 24.66
CA HIS A 35 -27.04 13.93 25.06
C HIS A 35 -26.52 12.87 24.10
N ASN A 36 -25.58 13.26 23.25
CA ASN A 36 -24.94 12.38 22.28
C ASN A 36 -23.47 12.21 22.67
N PRO A 37 -22.85 11.06 22.35
CA PRO A 37 -21.41 10.89 22.52
C PRO A 37 -20.63 11.91 21.70
N LEU A 38 -19.49 12.37 22.22
CA LEU A 38 -18.60 13.26 21.49
C LEU A 38 -17.77 12.47 20.46
N PRO A 39 -17.75 12.86 19.18
CA PRO A 39 -16.93 12.21 18.17
C PRO A 39 -15.45 12.56 18.37
N VAL A 40 -14.61 11.53 18.37
CA VAL A 40 -13.14 11.63 18.47
C VAL A 40 -12.54 10.87 17.29
N ALA A 41 -11.65 11.51 16.55
CA ALA A 41 -11.01 10.94 15.38
C ALA A 41 -9.56 10.56 15.70
N ALA A 42 -9.09 9.39 15.26
CA ALA A 42 -7.73 8.94 15.48
C ALA A 42 -7.08 8.39 14.20
N ALA A 43 -5.76 8.55 14.08
CA ALA A 43 -4.98 8.09 12.93
C ALA A 43 -3.98 6.98 13.30
N VAL A 44 -4.04 5.85 12.57
CA VAL A 44 -3.02 4.80 12.58
C VAL A 44 -2.12 5.00 11.37
N VAL A 45 -0.86 5.42 11.61
CA VAL A 45 0.15 5.59 10.56
C VAL A 45 1.24 4.54 10.74
N LEU A 46 1.39 3.66 9.76
CA LEU A 46 2.46 2.66 9.72
C LEU A 46 3.62 3.13 8.83
N ASN A 47 4.84 2.76 9.19
CA ASN A 47 6.00 2.87 8.31
C ASN A 47 6.40 1.50 7.74
N ASP A 48 7.35 1.50 6.80
CA ASP A 48 7.83 0.27 6.14
C ASP A 48 8.48 -0.75 7.10
N ARG A 49 8.87 -0.32 8.31
CA ARG A 49 9.44 -1.17 9.36
C ARG A 49 8.37 -1.78 10.28
N ARG A 50 7.09 -1.64 9.95
CA ARG A 50 5.93 -2.13 10.74
C ARG A 50 5.91 -1.53 12.14
N GLU A 51 6.24 -0.25 12.21
CA GLU A 51 6.11 0.55 13.40
C GLU A 51 4.94 1.52 13.22
N VAL A 52 4.18 1.73 14.29
CA VAL A 52 3.08 2.71 14.34
C VAL A 52 3.56 4.01 14.97
N LEU A 53 3.17 5.14 14.39
CA LEU A 53 3.43 6.46 14.95
C LEU A 53 2.52 6.69 16.17
N LEU A 54 3.13 6.99 17.32
CA LEU A 54 2.43 7.30 18.56
C LEU A 54 2.81 8.68 19.07
N VAL A 55 1.88 9.27 19.81
CA VAL A 55 2.02 10.53 20.54
C VAL A 55 2.05 10.22 22.03
N ARG A 56 2.94 10.85 22.79
CA ARG A 56 2.92 10.83 24.25
C ARG A 56 2.18 12.06 24.73
N ARG A 57 1.06 11.86 25.43
CA ARG A 57 0.15 12.93 25.84
C ARG A 57 0.78 13.85 26.88
N ARG A 58 0.69 15.17 26.71
CA ARG A 58 1.16 16.15 27.70
C ARG A 58 0.11 16.48 28.78
N ASN A 59 -1.17 16.40 28.43
CA ASN A 59 -2.28 16.91 29.24
C ASN A 59 -3.14 15.78 29.80
N GLU A 60 -3.84 16.04 30.91
CA GLU A 60 -4.87 15.15 31.45
C GLU A 60 -6.13 15.13 30.55
N PRO A 61 -6.89 14.03 30.53
CA PRO A 61 -6.61 12.74 31.15
C PRO A 61 -5.48 11.99 30.43
N HIS A 62 -4.86 11.04 31.13
CA HIS A 62 -3.80 10.15 30.62
C HIS A 62 -2.48 10.86 30.29
N SER A 63 -2.11 11.87 31.08
CA SER A 63 -0.84 12.57 30.94
C SER A 63 0.34 11.59 31.06
N GLY A 64 1.28 11.65 30.11
CA GLY A 64 2.48 10.81 30.04
C GLY A 64 2.27 9.43 29.42
N GLU A 65 1.03 9.06 29.09
CA GLU A 65 0.68 7.81 28.40
C GLU A 65 0.79 7.97 26.86
N TRP A 66 0.93 6.85 26.15
CA TRP A 66 1.00 6.85 24.69
C TRP A 66 -0.39 6.70 24.07
N CYS A 67 -0.64 7.37 22.96
CA CYS A 67 -1.86 7.22 22.18
C CYS A 67 -1.59 7.31 20.67
N LEU A 68 -2.57 6.94 19.86
CA LEU A 68 -2.58 7.35 18.46
C LEU A 68 -2.78 8.86 18.39
N PRO A 69 -2.28 9.53 17.33
CA PRO A 69 -2.68 10.90 17.03
C PRO A 69 -4.19 11.02 17.01
N THR A 70 -4.78 11.87 17.84
CA THR A 70 -6.22 11.84 18.13
C THR A 70 -6.76 13.15 18.66
N GLY A 71 -8.02 13.46 18.35
CA GLY A 71 -8.71 14.61 18.93
C GLY A 71 -10.18 14.71 18.53
N PHE A 72 -10.84 15.74 19.07
CA PHE A 72 -12.28 15.93 18.87
C PHE A 72 -12.56 16.46 17.46
N ALA A 73 -13.64 15.97 16.85
CA ALA A 73 -14.10 16.55 15.60
C ALA A 73 -14.77 17.91 15.84
N GLU A 74 -14.45 18.88 15.00
CA GLU A 74 -15.06 20.21 14.98
C GLU A 74 -16.35 20.24 14.13
N ILE A 75 -17.13 21.32 14.25
CA ILE A 75 -18.49 21.42 13.69
C ILE A 75 -18.51 21.54 12.15
N ASP A 76 -17.39 21.95 11.55
CA ASP A 76 -17.24 22.31 10.15
C ASP A 76 -16.29 21.39 9.37
N GLU A 77 -15.90 20.25 9.96
CA GLU A 77 -15.08 19.23 9.32
C GLU A 77 -15.75 17.85 9.30
N THR A 78 -15.33 17.01 8.36
CA THR A 78 -15.64 15.57 8.36
C THR A 78 -14.78 14.85 9.40
N ILE A 79 -15.19 13.65 9.81
CA ILE A 79 -14.44 12.86 10.79
C ILE A 79 -13.07 12.43 10.23
N GLU A 80 -12.96 12.25 8.91
CA GLU A 80 -11.70 12.02 8.20
C GLU A 80 -10.80 13.25 8.22
N GLU A 81 -11.35 14.45 7.98
CA GLU A 81 -10.59 15.71 8.07
C GLU A 81 -10.08 15.94 9.50
N ALA A 82 -10.91 15.66 10.51
CA ALA A 82 -10.49 15.71 11.92
C ALA A 82 -9.27 14.81 12.18
N ALA A 83 -9.30 13.55 11.72
CA ALA A 83 -8.17 12.63 11.89
C ALA A 83 -6.89 13.14 11.22
N LEU A 84 -6.99 13.74 10.04
CA LEU A 84 -5.84 14.30 9.31
C LEU A 84 -5.33 15.59 9.94
N ARG A 85 -6.22 16.45 10.43
CA ARG A 85 -5.88 17.68 11.15
C ARG A 85 -5.11 17.36 12.42
N GLU A 86 -5.66 16.49 13.26
CA GLU A 86 -5.04 16.06 14.53
C GLU A 86 -3.70 15.36 14.29
N LEU A 87 -3.61 14.50 13.27
CA LEU A 87 -2.33 13.89 12.88
C LEU A 87 -1.27 14.97 12.56
N ARG A 88 -1.64 15.98 11.78
CA ARG A 88 -0.72 17.06 11.39
C ARG A 88 -0.36 17.95 12.57
N GLU A 89 -1.32 18.32 13.40
CA GLU A 89 -1.14 19.17 14.57
C GLU A 89 -0.20 18.48 15.57
N GLU A 90 -0.49 17.24 15.99
CA GLU A 90 0.27 16.56 17.03
C GLU A 90 1.64 16.01 16.57
N THR A 91 1.83 15.74 15.26
CA THR A 91 3.01 15.03 14.77
C THR A 91 3.74 15.67 13.59
N GLY A 92 3.18 16.70 12.97
CA GLY A 92 3.71 17.32 11.75
C GLY A 92 3.61 16.44 10.50
N VAL A 93 3.00 15.26 10.59
CA VAL A 93 2.83 14.33 9.46
C VAL A 93 1.61 14.69 8.63
N GLU A 94 1.76 14.67 7.31
CA GLU A 94 0.65 14.83 6.37
C GLU A 94 0.36 13.49 5.71
N GLY A 95 -0.93 13.21 5.47
CA GLY A 95 -1.34 11.93 4.93
C GLY A 95 -2.70 11.97 4.24
N ARG A 96 -3.09 10.79 3.75
CA ARG A 96 -4.39 10.54 3.14
C ARG A 96 -5.05 9.37 3.84
N VAL A 97 -6.32 9.52 4.21
CA VAL A 97 -7.10 8.40 4.74
C VAL A 97 -7.14 7.27 3.72
N HIS A 98 -6.70 6.09 4.15
CA HIS A 98 -6.71 4.88 3.34
C HIS A 98 -7.99 4.08 3.56
N ARG A 99 -8.38 3.89 4.83
CA ARG A 99 -9.60 3.17 5.22
C ARG A 99 -10.00 3.44 6.67
N LEU A 100 -11.27 3.21 6.99
CA LEU A 100 -11.76 3.07 8.35
C LEU A 100 -11.30 1.74 8.96
N LEU A 101 -10.82 1.75 10.20
CA LEU A 101 -10.43 0.55 10.96
C LEU A 101 -11.51 0.17 11.98
N THR A 102 -11.87 1.09 12.87
CA THR A 102 -12.81 0.83 13.96
C THR A 102 -13.67 2.04 14.28
N ALA A 103 -14.85 1.78 14.84
CA ALA A 103 -15.71 2.78 15.48
C ALA A 103 -16.18 2.22 16.83
N ARG A 104 -15.84 2.87 17.94
CA ARG A 104 -16.06 2.36 19.30
C ARG A 104 -16.59 3.42 20.24
N SER A 105 -17.60 3.04 21.02
CA SER A 105 -18.11 3.85 22.12
C SER A 105 -17.31 3.57 23.38
N LEU A 106 -16.81 4.62 24.03
CA LEU A 106 -16.12 4.55 25.31
C LEU A 106 -16.83 5.48 26.30
N ALA A 107 -17.09 5.00 27.51
CA ALA A 107 -17.50 5.86 28.60
C ALA A 107 -16.25 6.39 29.30
N ASP A 108 -16.08 7.70 29.32
CA ASP A 108 -14.97 8.38 29.97
C ASP A 108 -15.49 9.21 31.15
N ASP A 109 -14.81 9.14 32.29
CA ASP A 109 -15.25 9.83 33.51
C ASP A 109 -15.09 11.35 33.41
N TYR A 110 -14.21 11.84 32.54
CA TYR A 110 -13.91 13.26 32.35
C TYR A 110 -14.78 13.89 31.25
N TYR A 111 -14.82 13.28 30.06
CA TYR A 111 -15.53 13.78 28.89
C TYR A 111 -16.95 13.23 28.73
N GLY A 112 -17.30 12.15 29.42
CA GLY A 112 -18.57 11.44 29.26
C GLY A 112 -18.50 10.39 28.15
N ASP A 113 -19.62 10.15 27.47
CA ASP A 113 -19.65 9.19 26.36
C ASP A 113 -18.86 9.72 25.15
N LEU A 114 -17.89 8.95 24.67
CA LEU A 114 -17.07 9.23 23.50
C LEU A 114 -17.35 8.22 22.38
N LEU A 115 -17.25 8.66 21.13
CA LEU A 115 -17.26 7.80 19.94
C LEU A 115 -15.92 7.95 19.21
N PHE A 116 -15.00 7.01 19.43
CA PHE A 116 -13.74 6.94 18.71
C PHE A 116 -13.95 6.36 17.32
N VAL A 117 -13.45 7.07 16.30
CA VAL A 117 -13.42 6.62 14.91
C VAL A 117 -11.97 6.63 14.45
N CYS A 118 -11.41 5.43 14.25
CA CYS A 118 -9.99 5.26 13.97
C CYS A 118 -9.77 4.90 12.50
N PHE A 119 -8.88 5.63 11.84
CA PHE A 119 -8.55 5.44 10.42
C PHE A 119 -7.12 4.96 10.24
N GLU A 120 -6.90 4.16 9.20
CA GLU A 120 -5.55 3.96 8.66
C GLU A 120 -5.22 5.13 7.74
N VAL A 121 -4.08 5.76 7.95
CA VAL A 121 -3.62 6.92 7.18
C VAL A 121 -2.30 6.58 6.50
N GLU A 122 -2.25 6.74 5.19
CA GLU A 122 -1.04 6.63 4.38
C GLU A 122 -0.28 7.96 4.46
N LYS A 123 0.97 7.92 4.93
CA LYS A 123 1.83 9.12 4.97
C LYS A 123 2.11 9.59 3.53
N ALA A 124 1.81 10.87 3.27
CA ALA A 124 2.01 11.52 1.98
C ALA A 124 3.04 12.65 2.03
N GLY A 125 3.41 13.12 3.23
CA GLY A 125 4.34 14.22 3.42
C GLY A 125 4.54 14.58 4.90
N GLY A 126 5.00 15.80 5.15
CA GLY A 126 5.27 16.30 6.49
C GLY A 126 6.58 15.79 7.12
N ASN A 127 6.91 16.33 8.29
CA ASN A 127 8.07 15.95 9.09
C ASN A 127 7.61 15.57 10.49
N GLU A 128 8.16 14.48 11.02
CA GLU A 128 7.90 13.99 12.37
C GLU A 128 8.43 14.95 13.43
N VAL A 129 7.60 15.92 13.82
CA VAL A 129 7.89 16.91 14.86
C VAL A 129 6.75 16.93 15.87
N PRO A 130 7.02 16.82 17.19
CA PRO A 130 5.98 16.91 18.20
C PRO A 130 5.24 18.25 18.13
N GLY A 131 3.92 18.17 18.14
CA GLY A 131 3.00 19.29 18.12
C GLY A 131 2.63 19.88 19.48
N ASP A 132 1.50 20.56 19.47
CA ASP A 132 0.87 21.35 20.54
C ASP A 132 0.73 20.54 21.83
N ASP A 133 0.02 19.42 21.77
CA ASP A 133 -0.37 18.60 22.93
C ASP A 133 0.46 17.32 23.09
N ALA A 134 1.46 17.13 22.22
CA ALA A 134 2.44 16.07 22.29
C ALA A 134 3.61 16.44 23.21
N GLU A 135 3.88 15.65 24.26
CA GLU A 135 5.16 15.70 24.98
C GLU A 135 6.30 15.25 24.04
N THR A 136 6.05 14.19 23.29
CA THR A 136 6.97 13.63 22.29
C THR A 136 6.19 12.74 21.33
N ILE A 137 6.80 12.38 20.21
CA ILE A 137 6.27 11.40 19.25
C ILE A 137 7.31 10.34 18.96
N ALA A 138 6.87 9.11 18.68
CA ALA A 138 7.77 8.05 18.30
C ALA A 138 7.08 6.96 17.50
N TYR A 139 7.84 6.38 16.56
CA TYR A 139 7.49 5.09 15.99
C TYR A 139 7.75 3.98 17.01
N ARG A 140 6.78 3.08 17.19
CA ARG A 140 6.89 1.88 18.04
C ARG A 140 6.57 0.62 17.23
N PRO A 141 7.40 -0.44 17.33
CA PRO A 141 7.13 -1.70 16.65
C PRO A 141 5.77 -2.26 17.08
N LEU A 142 4.99 -2.78 16.12
CA LEU A 142 3.71 -3.43 16.43
C LEU A 142 3.86 -4.65 17.35
N SER A 143 5.01 -5.32 17.30
CA SER A 143 5.33 -6.46 18.17
C SER A 143 5.62 -6.08 19.62
N GLU A 144 5.91 -4.80 19.91
CA GLU A 144 6.33 -4.31 21.22
C GLU A 144 5.66 -2.96 21.51
N LEU A 145 4.34 -2.94 21.44
CA LEU A 145 3.56 -1.73 21.71
C LEU A 145 3.52 -1.44 23.21
N PRO A 146 3.78 -0.18 23.63
CA PRO A 146 3.45 0.23 24.99
C PRO A 146 1.93 0.19 25.21
N PRO A 147 1.47 0.13 26.47
CA PRO A 147 0.07 0.36 26.79
C PRO A 147 -0.40 1.70 26.21
N LEU A 148 -1.56 1.69 25.55
CA LEU A 148 -2.16 2.90 24.99
C LEU A 148 -3.24 3.44 25.92
N ALA A 149 -3.35 4.76 25.99
CA ALA A 149 -4.27 5.47 26.87
C ALA A 149 -5.75 5.09 26.68
N PHE A 150 -6.12 4.69 25.46
CA PHE A 150 -7.50 4.35 25.11
C PHE A 150 -7.58 2.95 24.51
N ASP A 151 -8.48 2.11 25.01
CA ASP A 151 -8.70 0.76 24.49
C ASP A 151 -9.10 0.75 23.01
N ALA A 152 -9.83 1.78 22.56
CA ALA A 152 -10.19 1.98 21.15
C ALA A 152 -8.95 2.08 20.23
N HIS A 153 -7.85 2.64 20.74
CA HIS A 153 -6.58 2.71 20.01
C HIS A 153 -5.91 1.34 19.92
N THR A 154 -5.86 0.61 21.04
CA THR A 154 -5.33 -0.76 21.07
C THR A 154 -6.07 -1.65 20.09
N GLU A 155 -7.40 -1.55 20.03
CA GLU A 155 -8.21 -2.30 19.08
C GLU A 155 -7.94 -1.89 17.63
N ALA A 156 -7.87 -0.58 17.33
CA ALA A 156 -7.57 -0.09 15.99
C ALA A 156 -6.22 -0.62 15.47
N VAL A 157 -5.19 -0.59 16.31
CA VAL A 157 -3.86 -1.12 15.96
C VAL A 157 -3.89 -2.63 15.72
N ARG A 158 -4.64 -3.40 16.53
CA ARG A 158 -4.82 -4.85 16.32
C ARG A 158 -5.55 -5.17 15.02
N VAL A 159 -6.59 -4.41 14.67
CA VAL A 159 -7.31 -4.57 13.39
C VAL A 159 -6.37 -4.26 12.23
N CYS A 160 -5.59 -3.18 12.34
CA CYS A 160 -4.58 -2.82 11.33
C CYS A 160 -3.54 -3.94 11.16
N GLU A 161 -2.96 -4.43 12.26
CA GLU A 161 -2.01 -5.55 12.24
C GLU A 161 -2.62 -6.81 11.59
N ALA A 162 -3.87 -7.16 11.94
CA ALA A 162 -4.54 -8.33 11.38
C ALA A 162 -4.74 -8.24 9.85
N LEU A 163 -4.98 -7.03 9.32
CA LEU A 163 -5.11 -6.80 7.87
C LEU A 163 -3.79 -7.04 7.12
N TYR A 164 -2.65 -6.78 7.77
CA TYR A 164 -1.32 -6.96 7.19
C TYR A 164 -0.61 -8.25 7.59
N ARG A 165 -1.15 -9.00 8.56
CA ARG A 165 -0.54 -10.23 9.10
C ARG A 165 -0.16 -11.25 8.04
N GLU A 166 -1.08 -11.58 7.14
CA GLU A 166 -0.82 -12.56 6.08
C GLU A 166 0.23 -12.04 5.06
N PRO A 167 0.07 -10.83 4.47
CA PRO A 167 1.12 -10.24 3.63
C PRO A 167 2.51 -10.18 4.28
N TRP A 168 2.57 -9.80 5.57
CA TRP A 168 3.82 -9.70 6.32
C TRP A 168 4.40 -11.05 6.68
N ALA A 169 3.58 -12.05 7.04
CA ALA A 169 4.04 -13.41 7.28
C ALA A 169 4.66 -14.01 6.01
N ILE A 170 4.06 -13.73 4.85
CA ILE A 170 4.64 -14.10 3.56
C ILE A 170 6.00 -13.41 3.37
N GLN A 171 6.07 -12.09 3.52
CA GLN A 171 7.34 -11.33 3.43
C GLN A 171 8.41 -11.78 4.44
N ASP A 172 8.02 -12.08 5.67
CA ASP A 172 8.92 -12.54 6.73
C ASP A 172 9.41 -13.96 6.48
N SER A 173 8.53 -14.82 5.96
CA SER A 173 8.94 -16.16 5.55
C SER A 173 10.02 -16.07 4.49
N PHE A 174 9.91 -15.12 3.56
CA PHE A 174 10.97 -14.81 2.61
C PHE A 174 12.24 -14.31 3.32
N ILE A 175 12.18 -13.26 4.15
CA ILE A 175 13.36 -12.73 4.86
C ILE A 175 14.06 -13.82 5.69
N ARG A 176 13.31 -14.65 6.45
CA ARG A 176 13.85 -15.73 7.28
C ARG A 176 14.50 -16.84 6.46
N LEU A 177 13.94 -17.15 5.29
CA LEU A 177 14.56 -18.08 4.33
C LEU A 177 15.88 -17.55 3.76
N TYR A 178 16.14 -16.23 3.85
CA TYR A 178 17.32 -15.58 3.27
C TYR A 178 18.31 -15.01 4.31
N SER A 179 17.93 -14.88 5.59
CA SER A 179 18.81 -14.40 6.68
C SER A 179 19.73 -15.47 7.27
N ASP A 180 19.38 -16.75 7.13
CA ASP A 180 20.34 -17.86 7.24
C ASP A 180 20.99 -18.01 5.86
N GLY A 181 22.21 -17.49 5.71
CA GLY A 181 22.88 -17.34 4.42
C GLY A 181 22.82 -18.57 3.51
N SER A 182 22.62 -18.28 2.21
CA SER A 182 22.88 -19.15 1.04
C SER A 182 21.82 -20.16 0.56
N ALA A 183 20.51 -19.85 0.54
CA ALA A 183 19.54 -20.67 -0.19
C ALA A 183 18.71 -19.84 -1.19
N GLY A 184 18.70 -20.26 -2.47
CA GLY A 184 18.04 -19.56 -3.59
C GLY A 184 16.50 -19.47 -3.48
N MET A 185 15.90 -18.57 -4.25
CA MET A 185 14.45 -18.34 -4.25
C MET A 185 13.66 -19.58 -4.70
N LEU A 186 12.40 -19.72 -4.29
CA LEU A 186 11.57 -20.87 -4.70
C LEU A 186 11.40 -20.92 -6.22
N SER A 187 11.20 -19.74 -6.83
CA SER A 187 11.17 -19.52 -8.26
C SER A 187 12.54 -19.62 -8.93
N ASP A 188 13.68 -19.73 -8.22
CA ASP A 188 15.00 -19.87 -8.87
C ASP A 188 15.06 -21.08 -9.79
N ALA A 189 14.40 -22.18 -9.42
CA ALA A 189 14.29 -23.33 -10.32
C ALA A 189 13.53 -22.98 -11.61
N LEU A 190 12.50 -22.11 -11.54
CA LEU A 190 11.76 -21.64 -12.71
C LEU A 190 12.53 -20.57 -13.50
N VAL A 191 13.28 -19.71 -12.81
CA VAL A 191 14.14 -18.71 -13.45
C VAL A 191 15.28 -19.40 -14.19
N VAL A 192 15.96 -20.37 -13.56
CA VAL A 192 16.97 -21.21 -14.20
C VAL A 192 16.35 -21.99 -15.36
N LEU A 193 15.14 -22.54 -15.21
CA LEU A 193 14.45 -23.21 -16.30
C LEU A 193 14.17 -22.26 -17.48
N VAL A 194 13.80 -21.00 -17.22
CA VAL A 194 13.62 -19.97 -18.26
C VAL A 194 14.95 -19.62 -18.93
N GLU A 195 16.05 -19.55 -18.17
CA GLU A 195 17.40 -19.30 -18.70
C GLU A 195 17.91 -20.46 -19.57
N GLU A 196 17.79 -21.70 -19.09
CA GLU A 196 18.18 -22.92 -19.80
C GLU A 196 17.38 -23.12 -21.09
N HIS A 197 16.12 -22.69 -21.10
CA HIS A 197 15.23 -22.79 -22.26
C HIS A 197 15.00 -21.46 -22.98
N ALA A 198 15.88 -20.47 -22.79
CA ALA A 198 15.75 -19.15 -23.39
C ALA A 198 15.62 -19.19 -24.92
N ASP A 199 16.29 -20.13 -25.59
CA ASP A 199 16.19 -20.33 -27.05
C ASP A 199 14.79 -20.79 -27.47
N GLU A 200 14.24 -21.80 -26.79
CA GLU A 200 12.90 -22.35 -27.06
C GLU A 200 11.82 -21.29 -26.84
N ILE A 201 11.94 -20.52 -25.75
CA ILE A 201 11.01 -19.43 -25.43
C ILE A 201 11.11 -18.33 -26.49
N CYS A 202 12.32 -17.95 -26.91
CA CYS A 202 12.53 -16.96 -27.96
C CYS A 202 11.93 -17.42 -29.29
N ASP A 203 12.12 -18.68 -29.68
CA ASP A 203 11.61 -19.20 -30.95
C ASP A 203 10.07 -19.16 -30.99
N ARG A 204 9.43 -19.63 -29.91
CA ARG A 204 7.97 -19.54 -29.74
C ARG A 204 7.47 -18.09 -29.73
N TRP A 205 8.14 -17.23 -28.97
CA TRP A 205 7.81 -15.80 -28.91
C TRP A 205 7.86 -15.16 -30.30
N MET A 206 8.87 -15.50 -31.10
CA MET A 206 8.99 -14.97 -32.45
C MET A 206 7.88 -15.47 -33.38
N GLU A 207 7.43 -16.72 -33.27
CA GLU A 207 6.25 -17.21 -34.01
C GLU A 207 4.99 -16.41 -33.66
N VAL A 208 4.80 -16.13 -32.38
CA VAL A 208 3.66 -15.35 -31.87
C VAL A 208 3.72 -13.90 -32.34
N VAL A 209 4.89 -13.26 -32.26
CA VAL A 209 5.06 -11.86 -32.68
C VAL A 209 4.93 -11.71 -34.21
N ARG A 210 5.33 -12.71 -35.01
CA ARG A 210 5.13 -12.66 -36.47
C ARG A 210 3.66 -12.86 -36.86
N SER A 211 2.94 -13.70 -36.14
CA SER A 211 1.53 -13.98 -36.45
C SER A 211 0.56 -12.95 -35.85
N SER A 212 0.99 -12.20 -34.84
CA SER A 212 0.12 -11.22 -34.16
C SER A 212 -0.28 -10.05 -35.08
N ARG A 213 -1.49 -9.53 -34.84
CA ARG A 213 -2.03 -8.32 -35.49
C ARG A 213 -1.46 -7.03 -34.90
N THR A 214 -0.93 -7.08 -33.69
CA THR A 214 -0.41 -5.93 -32.95
C THR A 214 1.06 -5.62 -33.24
N THR A 215 1.74 -6.48 -34.01
CA THR A 215 3.17 -6.38 -34.33
C THR A 215 3.44 -6.57 -35.84
N PRO A 216 2.77 -5.81 -36.73
CA PRO A 216 2.91 -5.97 -38.18
C PRO A 216 4.35 -5.81 -38.72
N SER A 217 5.16 -4.90 -38.18
CA SER A 217 6.54 -4.62 -38.62
C SER A 217 7.47 -5.80 -38.36
N TYR A 218 7.20 -6.59 -37.32
CA TYR A 218 7.97 -7.80 -36.99
C TYR A 218 7.80 -8.94 -38.01
N ARG A 219 6.81 -8.87 -38.92
CA ARG A 219 6.61 -9.91 -39.94
C ARG A 219 7.74 -9.98 -40.97
N ARG A 220 8.38 -8.83 -41.22
CA ARG A 220 9.33 -8.61 -42.32
C ARG A 220 10.73 -8.21 -41.84
N SER A 221 10.97 -8.22 -40.53
CA SER A 221 12.22 -7.77 -39.92
C SER A 221 13.33 -8.83 -39.92
N ASP A 222 14.59 -8.39 -39.76
CA ASP A 222 15.72 -9.30 -39.52
C ASP A 222 15.52 -10.06 -38.22
N PHE A 223 15.24 -11.35 -38.35
CA PHE A 223 14.92 -12.27 -37.28
C PHE A 223 16.11 -12.53 -36.35
N ALA A 224 17.34 -12.47 -36.86
CA ALA A 224 18.53 -12.87 -36.11
C ALA A 224 18.88 -11.86 -35.00
N GLU A 225 18.70 -10.56 -35.26
CA GLU A 225 18.95 -9.51 -34.26
C GLU A 225 17.92 -9.55 -33.13
N ILE A 226 16.62 -9.64 -33.47
CA ILE A 226 15.53 -9.61 -32.48
C ILE A 226 15.61 -10.82 -31.56
N ARG A 227 15.82 -12.00 -32.13
CA ARG A 227 16.00 -13.25 -31.37
C ARG A 227 17.21 -13.18 -30.43
N ARG A 228 18.33 -12.66 -30.92
CA ARG A 228 19.56 -12.49 -30.11
C ARG A 228 19.33 -11.51 -28.95
N ALA A 229 18.64 -10.41 -29.17
CA ALA A 229 18.28 -9.47 -28.11
C ALA A 229 17.35 -10.12 -27.06
N GLY A 230 16.34 -10.87 -27.50
CA GLY A 230 15.47 -11.63 -26.60
C GLY A 230 16.24 -12.66 -25.77
N ARG A 231 17.12 -13.43 -26.41
CA ARG A 231 17.98 -14.40 -25.74
C ARG A 231 18.91 -13.74 -24.73
N GLN A 232 19.51 -12.60 -25.07
CA GLN A 232 20.36 -11.86 -24.15
C GLN A 232 19.57 -11.43 -22.91
N ALA A 233 18.37 -10.89 -23.08
CA ALA A 233 17.50 -10.50 -21.96
C ALA A 233 17.12 -11.69 -21.07
N LEU A 234 16.76 -12.83 -21.68
CA LEU A 234 16.42 -14.05 -20.96
C LEU A 234 17.64 -14.69 -20.26
N SER A 235 18.84 -14.58 -20.83
CA SER A 235 20.07 -15.14 -20.22
C SER A 235 20.57 -14.36 -19.01
N GLN A 236 20.08 -13.13 -18.82
CA GLN A 236 20.39 -12.27 -17.67
C GLN A 236 19.19 -12.17 -16.70
N PHE A 237 18.16 -12.98 -16.94
CA PHE A 237 16.86 -12.85 -16.30
C PHE A 237 16.95 -13.05 -14.78
N ARG A 238 17.78 -13.98 -14.31
CA ARG A 238 18.06 -14.14 -12.88
C ARG A 238 18.72 -12.90 -12.30
N ALA A 239 19.86 -12.49 -12.86
CA ALA A 239 20.64 -11.37 -12.34
C ALA A 239 19.81 -10.07 -12.23
N TRP A 240 18.97 -9.79 -13.23
CA TRP A 240 18.12 -8.60 -13.27
C TRP A 240 16.88 -8.68 -12.37
N MET A 241 16.45 -9.88 -11.98
CA MET A 241 15.33 -10.08 -11.06
C MET A 241 15.74 -10.26 -9.59
N THR A 242 17.04 -10.34 -9.28
CA THR A 242 17.53 -10.66 -7.93
C THR A 242 18.40 -9.60 -7.29
N GLU A 243 19.18 -8.86 -8.09
CA GLU A 243 20.17 -7.93 -7.56
C GLU A 243 19.68 -6.49 -7.65
N SER A 244 19.30 -5.91 -6.52
CA SER A 244 18.85 -4.50 -6.37
C SER A 244 19.89 -3.44 -6.80
N GLY A 245 21.05 -3.84 -7.33
CA GLY A 245 22.13 -2.97 -7.80
C GLY A 245 22.30 -2.89 -9.31
N ARG A 246 21.54 -3.66 -10.11
CA ARG A 246 21.68 -3.69 -11.59
C ARG A 246 20.62 -2.91 -12.36
N ASP A 247 19.88 -2.05 -11.68
CA ASP A 247 18.84 -1.23 -12.31
C ASP A 247 19.37 -0.38 -13.48
N GLN A 248 20.62 0.09 -13.39
CA GLN A 248 21.27 0.83 -14.47
C GLN A 248 21.55 -0.03 -15.72
N GLU A 249 21.84 -1.32 -15.56
CA GLU A 249 22.05 -2.24 -16.68
C GLU A 249 20.73 -2.54 -17.41
N VAL A 250 19.66 -2.79 -16.64
CA VAL A 250 18.30 -3.01 -17.14
C VAL A 250 17.83 -1.78 -17.91
N GLU A 251 18.02 -0.58 -17.33
CA GLU A 251 17.72 0.70 -17.98
C GLU A 251 18.48 0.83 -19.31
N ALA A 252 19.80 0.67 -19.30
CA ALA A 252 20.63 0.85 -20.48
C ALA A 252 20.24 -0.14 -21.60
N PHE A 253 19.98 -1.39 -21.25
CA PHE A 253 19.58 -2.44 -22.18
C PHE A 253 18.25 -2.11 -22.85
N TYR A 254 17.18 -1.91 -22.07
CA TYR A 254 15.83 -1.70 -22.62
C TYR A 254 15.68 -0.34 -23.30
N ALA A 255 16.33 0.71 -22.80
CA ALA A 255 16.40 1.98 -23.53
C ALA A 255 17.12 1.81 -24.89
N GLY A 256 18.15 0.96 -24.95
CA GLY A 256 18.81 0.59 -26.21
C GLY A 256 17.90 -0.17 -27.17
N VAL A 257 17.09 -1.11 -26.66
CA VAL A 257 16.07 -1.81 -27.46
C VAL A 257 15.07 -0.81 -28.06
N GLY A 258 14.58 0.13 -27.24
CA GLY A 258 13.68 1.20 -27.69
C GLY A 258 14.26 2.03 -28.83
N ARG A 259 15.49 2.53 -28.68
CA ARG A 259 16.19 3.31 -29.71
C ARG A 259 16.33 2.53 -31.02
N ARG A 260 16.84 1.30 -30.97
CA ARG A 260 17.03 0.48 -32.18
C ARG A 260 15.73 0.23 -32.93
N ARG A 261 14.61 0.00 -32.23
CA ARG A 261 13.31 -0.22 -32.88
C ARG A 261 12.75 1.05 -33.50
N ALA A 262 12.97 2.21 -32.87
CA ALA A 262 12.64 3.50 -33.47
C ALA A 262 13.45 3.74 -34.76
N ASP A 263 14.76 3.50 -34.74
CA ASP A 263 15.65 3.67 -35.91
C ASP A 263 15.26 2.73 -37.07
N GLN A 264 14.67 1.58 -36.76
CA GLN A 264 14.16 0.62 -37.74
C GLN A 264 12.73 0.91 -38.21
N GLY A 265 12.09 1.97 -37.71
CA GLY A 265 10.75 2.40 -38.11
C GLY A 265 9.59 1.57 -37.54
N PHE A 266 9.81 0.78 -36.48
CA PHE A 266 8.74 0.03 -35.82
C PHE A 266 7.87 0.99 -35.02
N GLY A 267 6.55 0.79 -34.94
CA GLY A 267 5.71 1.57 -34.02
C GLY A 267 5.98 1.24 -32.55
N LEU A 268 5.96 2.24 -31.66
CA LEU A 268 6.14 2.04 -30.21
C LEU A 268 5.15 1.02 -29.64
N TRP A 269 3.89 1.05 -30.09
CA TRP A 269 2.85 0.11 -29.69
C TRP A 269 3.20 -1.33 -30.07
N GLU A 270 3.92 -1.53 -31.18
CA GLU A 270 4.39 -2.85 -31.60
C GLU A 270 5.49 -3.36 -30.67
N VAL A 271 6.41 -2.48 -30.28
CA VAL A 271 7.52 -2.84 -29.36
C VAL A 271 6.97 -3.22 -27.98
N ILE A 272 6.04 -2.42 -27.45
CA ILE A 272 5.33 -2.71 -26.19
C ILE A 272 4.56 -4.02 -26.31
N SER A 273 3.85 -4.24 -27.42
CA SER A 273 3.13 -5.48 -27.65
C SER A 273 4.07 -6.68 -27.73
N ALA A 274 5.24 -6.55 -28.38
CA ALA A 274 6.21 -7.63 -28.49
C ALA A 274 6.77 -8.01 -27.11
N LEU A 275 7.10 -7.04 -26.26
CA LEU A 275 7.53 -7.30 -24.87
C LEU A 275 6.43 -7.94 -24.02
N THR A 276 5.18 -7.51 -24.19
CA THR A 276 4.03 -8.10 -23.49
C THR A 276 3.80 -9.55 -23.92
N LEU A 277 4.00 -9.86 -25.20
CA LEU A 277 3.92 -11.23 -25.72
C LEU A 277 5.09 -12.09 -25.22
N LEU A 278 6.30 -11.52 -25.05
CA LEU A 278 7.43 -12.23 -24.44
C LEU A 278 7.10 -12.62 -22.98
N ARG A 279 6.56 -11.69 -22.19
CA ARG A 279 6.08 -11.97 -20.82
C ARG A 279 5.10 -13.13 -20.81
N LYS A 280 4.13 -13.12 -21.74
CA LYS A 280 3.14 -14.19 -21.87
C LYS A 280 3.77 -15.54 -22.22
N GLU A 281 4.76 -15.58 -23.12
CA GLU A 281 5.41 -16.84 -23.49
C GLU A 281 6.27 -17.41 -22.37
N ILE A 282 7.01 -16.58 -21.63
CA ILE A 282 7.75 -17.02 -20.43
C ILE A 282 6.78 -17.67 -19.42
N TRP A 283 5.65 -17.01 -19.15
CA TRP A 283 4.62 -17.53 -18.25
C TRP A 283 4.00 -18.84 -18.76
N THR A 284 3.65 -18.88 -20.04
CA THR A 284 3.04 -20.06 -20.67
C THR A 284 4.00 -21.24 -20.64
N PHE A 285 5.29 -21.00 -20.90
CA PHE A 285 6.34 -21.99 -20.84
C PHE A 285 6.53 -22.55 -19.42
N ALA A 286 6.68 -21.66 -18.42
CA ALA A 286 6.84 -22.06 -17.02
C ALA A 286 5.65 -22.91 -16.53
N ARG A 287 4.42 -22.51 -16.87
CA ARG A 287 3.19 -23.25 -16.52
C ARG A 287 3.06 -24.60 -17.22
N GLN A 288 3.55 -24.74 -18.45
CA GLN A 288 3.51 -26.02 -19.18
C GLN A 288 4.49 -27.06 -18.62
N ARG A 289 5.65 -26.60 -18.13
CA ARG A 289 6.69 -27.48 -17.55
C ARG A 289 6.43 -27.82 -16.08
N GLN A 290 5.65 -27.01 -15.38
CA GLN A 290 5.15 -27.30 -14.03
C GLN A 290 3.70 -27.80 -14.09
N VAL A 291 3.51 -29.12 -14.10
CA VAL A 291 2.21 -29.67 -13.68
C VAL A 291 2.09 -29.35 -12.19
N LEU A 292 1.13 -28.50 -11.80
CA LEU A 292 0.89 -28.06 -10.41
C LEU A 292 0.51 -29.26 -9.52
N SER A 293 1.51 -30.05 -9.16
CA SER A 293 1.37 -31.34 -8.52
C SER A 293 1.55 -31.24 -7.00
N SER A 294 2.13 -30.12 -6.54
CA SER A 294 2.34 -29.80 -5.13
C SER A 294 1.97 -28.34 -4.82
N LEU A 295 1.64 -28.06 -3.55
CA LEU A 295 1.42 -26.68 -3.07
C LEU A 295 2.66 -25.81 -3.26
N THR A 296 3.86 -26.37 -3.14
CA THR A 296 5.13 -25.66 -3.38
C THR A 296 5.23 -25.17 -4.82
N ASP A 297 4.77 -25.95 -5.80
CA ASP A 297 4.77 -25.54 -7.21
C ASP A 297 3.81 -24.36 -7.45
N VAL A 298 2.68 -24.32 -6.75
CA VAL A 298 1.75 -23.17 -6.79
C VAL A 298 2.46 -21.90 -6.28
N TYR A 299 3.13 -21.98 -5.14
CA TYR A 299 3.86 -20.84 -4.58
C TYR A 299 5.04 -20.38 -5.46
N ARG A 300 5.79 -21.30 -6.08
CA ARG A 300 6.84 -20.97 -7.06
C ARG A 300 6.29 -20.18 -8.24
N VAL A 301 5.14 -20.60 -8.75
CA VAL A 301 4.47 -19.96 -9.88
C VAL A 301 3.94 -18.57 -9.49
N MET A 302 3.40 -18.42 -8.29
CA MET A 302 2.98 -17.11 -7.77
C MET A 302 4.18 -16.15 -7.59
N GLU A 303 5.27 -16.60 -6.98
CA GLU A 303 6.48 -15.79 -6.80
C GLU A 303 7.08 -15.35 -8.14
N LEU A 304 7.13 -16.26 -9.13
CA LEU A 304 7.57 -15.89 -10.48
C LEU A 304 6.62 -14.85 -11.11
N ALA A 305 5.30 -14.97 -10.92
CA ALA A 305 4.32 -14.05 -11.46
C ALA A 305 4.56 -12.61 -10.96
N ASP A 306 4.73 -12.44 -9.65
CA ASP A 306 4.93 -11.13 -9.05
C ASP A 306 6.26 -10.50 -9.51
N ARG A 307 7.33 -11.29 -9.54
CA ARG A 307 8.65 -10.83 -10.03
C ARG A 307 8.62 -10.44 -11.51
N MET A 308 7.87 -11.19 -12.33
CA MET A 308 7.68 -10.88 -13.74
C MET A 308 6.94 -9.55 -13.94
N VAL A 309 6.00 -9.17 -13.07
CA VAL A 309 5.30 -7.87 -13.19
C VAL A 309 6.31 -6.73 -13.05
N PHE A 310 7.04 -6.67 -11.94
CA PHE A 310 8.02 -5.60 -11.69
C PHE A 310 9.11 -5.52 -12.77
N PHE A 311 9.63 -6.66 -13.20
CA PHE A 311 10.65 -6.70 -14.24
C PHE A 311 10.14 -6.15 -15.58
N PHE A 312 8.96 -6.60 -16.02
CA PHE A 312 8.42 -6.17 -17.31
C PHE A 312 7.90 -4.73 -17.28
N ASP A 313 7.43 -4.22 -16.14
CA ASP A 313 7.04 -2.82 -16.00
C ASP A 313 8.24 -1.89 -16.17
N LYS A 314 9.39 -2.22 -15.53
CA LYS A 314 10.67 -1.54 -15.75
C LYS A 314 11.10 -1.63 -17.23
N ALA A 315 11.06 -2.83 -17.81
CA ALA A 315 11.44 -3.05 -19.21
C ALA A 315 10.62 -2.19 -20.18
N LEU A 316 9.30 -2.15 -19.99
CA LEU A 316 8.38 -1.36 -20.82
C LEU A 316 8.65 0.14 -20.66
N PHE A 317 8.80 0.63 -19.43
CA PHE A 317 9.10 2.02 -19.14
C PHE A 317 10.39 2.50 -19.84
N HIS A 318 11.50 1.79 -19.63
CA HIS A 318 12.79 2.19 -20.21
C HIS A 318 12.81 2.02 -21.73
N THR A 319 12.13 1.01 -22.28
CA THR A 319 11.97 0.85 -23.73
C THR A 319 11.23 2.03 -24.34
N ALA A 320 10.12 2.46 -23.76
CA ALA A 320 9.37 3.62 -24.23
C ALA A 320 10.21 4.91 -24.14
N ARG A 321 10.94 5.10 -23.03
CA ARG A 321 11.85 6.24 -22.83
C ARG A 321 12.94 6.29 -23.90
N GLY A 322 13.57 5.15 -24.19
CA GLY A 322 14.60 5.02 -25.23
C GLY A 322 14.05 5.27 -26.64
N TYR A 323 12.88 4.72 -26.95
CA TYR A 323 12.22 4.89 -28.24
C TYR A 323 11.89 6.37 -28.52
N LEU A 324 11.30 7.07 -27.55
CA LEU A 324 10.95 8.48 -27.70
C LEU A 324 12.17 9.40 -27.83
N ALA A 325 13.31 9.02 -27.23
CA ALA A 325 14.55 9.78 -27.36
C ALA A 325 15.15 9.71 -28.77
N ALA A 326 14.94 8.62 -29.51
CA ALA A 326 15.37 8.48 -30.90
C ALA A 326 14.43 9.21 -31.89
N GLY A 327 13.13 9.26 -31.60
CA GLY A 327 12.12 9.91 -32.47
C GLY A 327 12.06 11.44 -32.41
N ARG A 328 12.96 12.11 -31.68
CA ARG A 328 13.09 13.59 -31.64
C ARG A 328 14.21 14.13 -32.56
N GLY A 329 14.58 13.37 -33.58
CA GLY A 329 15.56 13.76 -34.62
C GLY A 329 14.89 14.25 -35.90
#